data_AF-A0A495WAC7-F1
#
_entry.id   AF-A0A495WAC7-F1
#
_cell.length_a   1.000
_cell.length_b   1.000
_cell.length_c   1.000
_cell.angle_alpha   90.00
_cell.angle_beta   90.00
_cell.angle_gamma   90.00
#
_symmetry.space_group_name_H-M   'P 1'
#
loop_
_entity.id
_entity.type
_entity.pdbx_description
1 polymer ?
#
loop_
_entity_poly.entity_id
_entity_poly.type
_entity_poly.pdbx_seq_one_letter_code
_entity_poly.pdbx_strand_id
1 'polypeptide(L)'
;MAQMQTLSIRIPDEDFQWLLMQSDGNVRTPSEKLRSLLQQAREQQQGLNDPERCAARMRQLVQPFIDEMGVVERERQMHSDLLAAVAEQLPGIMALLVAGRPAQEGAAGATEALVAQRCFRLFASLLKGAIVSNPAVYASGVYDRHLPDIIELAEIISSRKGKETNHG
;
A
#
# COMPACT_ATOMS: atom_id res chain seq x y z
N MET A 1 -3.35 28.13 26.66
CA MET A 1 -4.29 27.09 27.16
C MET A 1 -5.31 26.83 26.07
N ALA A 2 -5.54 25.58 25.68
CA ALA A 2 -6.51 25.25 24.63
C ALA A 2 -7.94 25.49 25.15
N GLN A 3 -8.73 26.29 24.43
CA GLN A 3 -10.12 26.58 24.79
C GLN A 3 -10.97 25.33 24.56
N MET A 4 -11.55 24.76 25.60
CA MET A 4 -12.44 23.60 25.49
C MET A 4 -13.87 24.08 25.18
N GLN A 5 -14.47 23.55 24.12
CA GLN A 5 -15.87 23.80 23.76
C GLN A 5 -16.70 22.56 24.06
N THR A 6 -17.92 22.77 24.56
CA THR A 6 -18.86 21.67 24.84
C THR A 6 -19.60 21.31 23.56
N LEU A 7 -19.54 20.04 23.18
CA LEU A 7 -20.25 19.48 22.03
C LEU A 7 -21.32 18.50 22.53
N SER A 8 -22.60 18.80 22.31
CA SER A 8 -23.72 17.90 22.60
C SER A 8 -24.12 17.16 21.32
N ILE A 9 -23.91 15.84 21.27
CA ILE A 9 -24.24 14.98 20.14
C ILE A 9 -25.19 13.86 20.58
N ARG A 10 -26.12 13.50 19.69
CA ARG A 10 -26.90 12.26 19.82
C ARG A 10 -26.26 11.22 18.91
N ILE A 11 -25.91 10.08 19.47
CA ILE A 11 -25.35 8.95 18.73
C ILE A 11 -26.25 7.72 18.92
N PRO A 12 -26.34 6.85 17.91
CA PRO A 12 -26.95 5.53 18.05
C PRO A 12 -26.34 4.73 19.21
N ASP A 13 -27.13 3.87 19.84
CA ASP A 13 -26.67 3.05 20.97
C ASP A 13 -25.53 2.10 20.54
N GLU A 14 -25.58 1.57 19.32
CA GLU A 14 -24.51 0.74 18.74
C GLU A 14 -23.14 1.43 18.72
N ASP A 15 -23.09 2.70 18.31
CA ASP A 15 -21.85 3.49 18.26
C ASP A 15 -21.34 3.80 19.67
N PHE A 16 -22.25 4.04 20.62
CA PHE A 16 -21.90 4.25 22.02
C PHE A 16 -21.32 2.99 22.66
N GLN A 17 -21.91 1.82 22.40
CA GLN A 17 -21.38 0.53 22.86
C GLN A 17 -20.01 0.25 22.24
N TRP A 18 -19.83 0.51 20.93
CA TRP A 18 -18.53 0.37 20.27
C TRP A 18 -17.44 1.25 20.90
N LEU A 19 -17.76 2.51 21.22
CA LEU A 19 -16.87 3.42 21.95
C LEU A 19 -16.49 2.88 23.33
N LEU A 20 -17.42 2.23 24.04
CA LEU A 20 -17.15 1.63 25.34
C LEU A 20 -16.26 0.38 25.24
N MET A 21 -16.39 -0.41 24.18
CA MET A 21 -15.57 -1.61 23.93
C MET A 21 -14.13 -1.30 23.56
N GLN A 22 -13.84 -0.11 23.01
CA GLN A 22 -12.46 0.27 22.69
C GLN A 22 -11.60 0.34 23.95
N SER A 23 -10.55 -0.48 23.99
CA SER A 23 -9.68 -0.66 25.15
C SER A 23 -8.30 -0.07 24.89
N ASP A 24 -8.20 1.25 24.81
CA ASP A 24 -6.90 1.92 24.90
C ASP A 24 -6.54 2.03 26.38
N GLY A 25 -5.52 1.27 26.81
CA GLY A 25 -5.19 0.91 28.20
C GLY A 25 -4.95 2.04 29.22
N ASN A 26 -5.31 3.29 28.92
CA ASN A 26 -5.19 4.42 29.84
C ASN A 26 -6.37 5.42 29.80
N VAL A 27 -7.42 5.16 29.02
CA VAL A 27 -8.52 6.12 28.80
C VAL A 27 -9.83 5.60 29.42
N ARG A 28 -10.30 6.26 30.48
CA ARG A 28 -11.42 5.75 31.30
C ARG A 28 -12.77 6.35 30.96
N THR A 29 -12.83 7.57 30.44
CA THR A 29 -14.12 8.24 30.17
C THR A 29 -14.48 8.25 28.68
N PRO A 30 -15.77 8.14 28.31
CA PRO A 30 -16.18 8.23 26.90
C PRO A 30 -15.74 9.52 26.20
N SER A 31 -15.67 10.63 26.95
CA SER A 31 -15.22 11.91 26.42
C SER A 31 -13.71 11.96 26.14
N GLU A 32 -12.89 11.27 26.94
CA GLU A 32 -11.47 11.10 26.63
C GLU A 32 -11.26 10.14 25.46
N LYS A 33 -12.07 9.08 25.31
CA LYS A 33 -12.02 8.18 24.14
C LYS A 33 -12.38 8.91 22.85
N LEU A 34 -13.39 9.78 22.88
CA LEU A 34 -13.70 10.65 21.74
C LEU A 34 -12.53 11.60 21.43
N ARG A 35 -11.85 12.14 22.44
CA ARG A 35 -10.66 12.97 22.23
C ARG A 35 -9.50 12.17 21.66
N SER A 36 -9.25 10.95 22.12
CA SER A 36 -8.20 10.09 21.55
C SER A 36 -8.53 9.72 20.11
N LEU A 37 -9.78 9.38 19.78
CA LEU A 37 -10.20 9.12 18.41
C LEU A 37 -10.09 10.36 17.52
N LEU A 38 -10.43 11.55 18.01
CA LEU A 38 -10.24 12.80 17.27
C LEU A 38 -8.76 13.13 17.07
N GLN A 39 -7.93 12.88 18.08
CA GLN A 39 -6.48 13.06 18.00
C GLN A 39 -5.89 12.08 16.98
N GLN A 40 -6.26 10.80 17.06
CA GLN A 40 -5.90 9.79 16.07
C GLN A 40 -6.38 10.21 14.69
N ALA A 41 -7.64 10.64 14.51
CA ALA A 41 -8.15 11.11 13.21
C ALA A 41 -7.37 12.33 12.68
N ARG A 42 -6.96 13.26 13.56
CA ARG A 42 -6.13 14.41 13.18
C ARG A 42 -4.71 14.00 12.81
N GLU A 43 -4.08 13.14 13.60
CA GLU A 43 -2.76 12.57 13.31
C GLU A 43 -2.79 11.77 12.01
N GLN A 44 -3.87 11.03 11.78
CA GLN A 44 -4.14 10.33 10.55
C GLN A 44 -4.27 11.32 9.39
N GLN A 45 -4.96 12.45 9.55
CA GLN A 45 -5.06 13.46 8.49
C GLN A 45 -3.75 14.21 8.24
N GLN A 46 -2.99 14.52 9.29
CA GLN A 46 -1.72 15.23 9.19
C GLN A 46 -0.60 14.33 8.66
N GLY A 47 -0.59 13.05 9.04
CA GLY A 47 0.35 12.05 8.55
C GLY A 47 0.19 11.71 7.08
N LEU A 48 -0.95 12.04 6.45
CA LEU A 48 -1.14 11.92 4.99
C LEU A 48 -0.39 13.02 4.22
N ASN A 49 -0.05 14.14 4.86
CA ASN A 49 0.71 15.22 4.23
C ASN A 49 2.23 14.97 4.24
N ASP A 50 2.69 14.02 5.06
CA ASP A 50 4.09 13.61 5.12
C ASP A 50 4.26 12.24 4.41
N PRO A 51 4.95 12.20 3.26
CA PRO A 51 5.07 10.98 2.46
C PRO A 51 5.77 9.84 3.20
N GLU A 52 6.68 10.12 4.14
CA GLU A 52 7.38 9.08 4.89
C GLU A 52 6.49 8.45 5.96
N ARG A 53 5.71 9.29 6.67
CA ARG A 53 4.71 8.82 7.65
C ARG A 53 3.58 8.06 6.97
N CYS A 54 3.16 8.50 5.79
CA CYS A 54 2.19 7.78 4.98
C CYS A 54 2.73 6.40 4.59
N ALA A 55 3.99 6.29 4.15
CA ALA A 55 4.61 5.00 3.83
C ALA A 55 4.74 4.08 5.05
N ALA A 56 5.15 4.60 6.21
CA ALA A 56 5.21 3.83 7.44
C ALA A 56 3.83 3.26 7.83
N ARG A 57 2.77 4.07 7.70
CA ARG A 57 1.39 3.63 7.96
C ARG A 57 0.92 2.57 6.97
N MET A 58 1.21 2.73 5.67
CA MET A 58 0.85 1.72 4.68
C MET A 58 1.56 0.40 4.94
N ARG A 59 2.81 0.43 5.46
CA ARG A 59 3.51 -0.80 5.88
C ARG A 59 2.82 -1.45 7.08
N GLN A 60 2.40 -0.66 8.07
CA GLN A 60 1.66 -1.19 9.22
C GLN A 60 0.35 -1.89 8.83
N LEU A 61 -0.32 -1.42 7.78
CA LEU A 61 -1.54 -2.08 7.28
C LEU A 61 -1.25 -3.44 6.62
N VAL A 62 -0.08 -3.60 6.01
CA VAL A 62 0.32 -4.85 5.34
C VAL A 62 1.03 -5.81 6.32
N GLN A 63 1.55 -5.30 7.44
CA GLN A 63 2.30 -6.09 8.43
C GLN A 63 1.58 -7.35 8.93
N PRO A 64 0.27 -7.32 9.29
CA PRO A 64 -0.43 -8.53 9.73
C PRO A 64 -0.44 -9.63 8.68
N PHE A 65 -0.61 -9.25 7.41
CA PHE A 65 -0.54 -10.20 6.29
C PHE A 65 0.86 -10.80 6.15
N ILE A 66 1.91 -10.00 6.29
CA ILE A 66 3.31 -10.48 6.24
C ILE A 66 3.58 -11.45 7.40
N ASP A 67 3.11 -11.11 8.61
CA ASP A 67 3.33 -11.92 9.80
C ASP A 67 2.62 -13.27 9.70
N GLU A 68 1.35 -13.27 9.27
CA GLU A 68 0.57 -14.49 9.03
C GLU A 68 1.16 -15.35 7.90
N MET A 69 1.56 -14.72 6.79
CA MET A 69 2.25 -15.41 5.70
C MET A 69 3.58 -15.99 6.16
N GLY A 70 4.34 -15.30 6.99
CA GLY A 70 5.60 -15.79 7.55
C GLY A 70 5.42 -16.99 8.50
N VAL A 71 4.25 -17.18 9.11
CA VAL A 71 3.91 -18.43 9.81
C VAL A 71 3.72 -19.56 8.79
N VAL A 72 2.92 -19.34 7.75
CA VAL A 72 2.66 -20.33 6.69
C VAL A 72 3.95 -20.72 5.94
N GLU A 73 4.83 -19.76 5.68
CA GLU A 73 6.12 -19.98 4.99
C GLU A 73 7.07 -20.83 5.83
N ARG A 74 7.11 -20.61 7.15
CA ARG A 74 7.92 -21.42 8.08
C ARG A 74 7.41 -22.85 8.18
N GLU A 75 6.09 -23.05 8.20
CA GLU A 75 5.48 -24.38 8.23
C GLU A 75 5.74 -25.17 6.95
N ARG A 76 5.81 -24.50 5.80
CA ARG A 76 6.01 -25.13 4.49
C ARG A 76 7.45 -25.10 3.97
N GLN A 77 8.39 -24.53 4.74
CA GLN A 77 9.79 -24.30 4.35
C GLN A 77 9.96 -23.66 2.97
N MET A 78 9.02 -22.81 2.57
CA MET A 78 8.98 -22.15 1.27
C MET A 78 8.66 -20.68 1.50
N HIS A 79 9.55 -19.79 1.06
CA HIS A 79 9.37 -18.34 1.13
C HIS A 79 8.96 -17.81 -0.24
N SER A 80 7.88 -17.01 -0.32
CA SER A 80 7.40 -16.56 -1.62
C SER A 80 8.01 -15.24 -2.05
N ASP A 81 8.96 -15.30 -2.99
CA ASP A 81 9.63 -14.12 -3.56
C ASP A 81 8.63 -13.14 -4.20
N LEU A 82 7.54 -13.65 -4.78
CA LEU A 82 6.46 -12.83 -5.34
C LEU A 82 5.77 -12.00 -4.26
N LEU A 83 5.36 -12.67 -3.17
CA LEU A 83 4.63 -12.01 -2.08
C LEU A 83 5.56 -11.05 -1.32
N ALA A 84 6.82 -11.41 -1.13
CA ALA A 84 7.84 -10.54 -0.55
C ALA A 84 8.05 -9.27 -1.38
N ALA A 85 8.20 -9.39 -2.71
CA ALA A 85 8.36 -8.24 -3.59
C ALA A 85 7.13 -7.32 -3.60
N VAL A 86 5.92 -7.88 -3.57
CA VAL A 86 4.68 -7.08 -3.48
C VAL A 86 4.59 -6.39 -2.12
N ALA A 87 4.81 -7.11 -1.02
CA ALA A 87 4.72 -6.58 0.33
C ALA A 87 5.74 -5.45 0.60
N GLU A 88 6.91 -5.50 -0.05
CA GLU A 88 7.92 -4.44 0.06
C GLU A 88 7.54 -3.18 -0.73
N GLN A 89 7.08 -3.33 -1.97
CA GLN A 89 6.91 -2.22 -2.91
C GLN A 89 5.52 -1.56 -2.84
N LEU A 90 4.47 -2.34 -2.55
CA LEU A 90 3.08 -1.88 -2.55
C LEU A 90 2.80 -0.75 -1.54
N PRO A 91 3.28 -0.82 -0.28
CA PRO A 91 3.07 0.27 0.67
C PRO A 91 3.65 1.61 0.20
N GLY A 92 4.77 1.57 -0.53
CA GLY A 92 5.40 2.75 -1.10
C GLY A 92 4.58 3.37 -2.25
N ILE A 93 3.95 2.54 -3.08
CA ILE A 93 3.05 3.01 -4.15
C ILE A 93 1.79 3.62 -3.53
N MET A 94 1.19 2.94 -2.55
CA MET A 94 0.02 3.46 -1.83
C MET A 94 0.31 4.81 -1.16
N ALA A 95 1.49 4.95 -0.54
CA ALA A 95 1.88 6.21 0.08
C ALA A 95 2.00 7.36 -0.92
N LEU A 96 2.55 7.10 -2.12
CA LEU A 96 2.63 8.12 -3.17
C LEU A 96 1.25 8.56 -3.65
N LEU A 97 0.32 7.63 -3.83
CA LEU A 97 -1.05 7.96 -4.26
C LEU A 97 -1.83 8.73 -3.20
N VAL A 98 -1.60 8.40 -1.94
CA VAL A 98 -2.34 8.98 -0.82
C VAL A 98 -1.77 10.35 -0.40
N ALA A 99 -0.44 10.50 -0.39
CA ALA A 99 0.23 11.76 -0.07
C ALA A 99 0.34 12.70 -1.26
N GLY A 100 0.39 12.16 -2.48
CA GLY A 100 0.42 12.92 -3.73
C GLY A 100 -0.94 13.55 -4.01
N ARG A 101 -1.29 14.62 -3.30
CA ARG A 101 -2.37 15.51 -3.71
C ARG A 101 -1.85 16.39 -4.83
N PRO A 102 -2.34 16.27 -6.08
CA PRO A 102 -1.96 17.18 -7.15
C PRO A 102 -2.65 18.53 -6.90
N ALA A 103 -2.10 19.32 -6.00
CA ALA A 103 -2.67 20.61 -5.61
C ALA A 103 -2.35 21.72 -6.64
N GLN A 104 -1.52 21.45 -7.65
CA GLN A 104 -1.13 22.40 -8.69
C GLN A 104 -1.09 21.75 -10.08
N GLU A 105 -1.57 22.48 -11.08
CA GLU A 105 -1.39 22.15 -12.50
C GLU A 105 0.11 22.15 -12.82
N GLY A 106 0.65 20.98 -13.15
CA GLY A 106 2.08 20.72 -13.33
C GLY A 106 2.64 19.66 -12.38
N ALA A 107 2.09 19.52 -11.17
CA ALA A 107 2.48 18.46 -10.23
C ALA A 107 1.99 17.07 -10.67
N ALA A 108 0.91 17.01 -11.45
CA ALA A 108 0.32 15.75 -11.93
C ALA A 108 1.31 14.90 -12.75
N GLY A 109 2.07 15.51 -13.67
CA GLY A 109 3.04 14.77 -14.49
C GLY A 109 4.23 14.23 -13.68
N ALA A 110 4.68 14.98 -12.67
CA ALA A 110 5.75 14.53 -11.77
C ALA A 110 5.28 13.36 -10.87
N THR A 111 4.04 13.44 -10.37
CA THR A 111 3.42 12.35 -9.61
C THR A 111 3.22 11.11 -10.49
N GLU A 112 2.74 11.28 -11.72
CA GLU A 112 2.58 10.20 -12.70
C GLU A 112 3.92 9.51 -12.98
N ALA A 113 4.98 10.27 -13.25
CA ALA A 113 6.31 9.73 -13.50
C ALA A 113 6.84 8.92 -12.30
N LEU A 114 6.65 9.41 -11.07
CA LEU A 114 7.07 8.70 -9.85
C LEU A 114 6.27 7.42 -9.61
N VAL A 115 4.95 7.44 -9.83
CA VAL A 115 4.08 6.26 -9.72
C VAL A 115 4.47 5.24 -10.78
N ALA A 116 4.60 5.66 -12.05
CA ALA A 116 5.03 4.82 -13.14
C ALA A 116 6.39 4.17 -12.84
N GLN A 117 7.37 4.94 -12.38
CA GLN A 117 8.69 4.42 -11.99
C GLN A 117 8.58 3.32 -10.93
N ARG A 118 7.75 3.49 -9.90
CA ARG A 118 7.57 2.48 -8.85
C ARG A 118 6.84 1.24 -9.36
N CYS A 119 5.82 1.41 -10.20
CA CYS A 119 5.09 0.31 -10.82
C CYS A 119 6.02 -0.51 -11.74
N PHE A 120 6.83 0.14 -12.57
CA PHE A 120 7.80 -0.54 -13.42
C PHE A 120 8.92 -1.21 -12.61
N ARG A 121 9.33 -0.63 -11.47
CA ARG A 121 10.27 -1.30 -10.56
C ARG A 121 9.68 -2.57 -9.97
N LEU A 122 8.43 -2.52 -9.49
CA LEU A 122 7.72 -3.70 -9.02
C LEU A 122 7.61 -4.74 -10.13
N PHE A 123 7.21 -4.33 -11.33
CA PHE A 123 7.11 -5.22 -12.49
C PHE A 123 8.45 -5.90 -12.81
N ALA A 124 9.56 -5.15 -12.82
CA ALA A 124 10.89 -5.70 -13.01
C ALA A 124 11.29 -6.69 -11.90
N SER A 125 10.96 -6.41 -10.64
CA SER A 125 11.19 -7.34 -9.52
C SER A 125 10.38 -8.63 -9.67
N LEU A 126 9.12 -8.53 -10.10
CA LEU A 126 8.25 -9.69 -10.35
C LEU A 126 8.79 -10.55 -11.49
N LEU A 127 9.23 -9.93 -12.59
CA LEU A 127 9.83 -10.64 -13.73
C LEU A 127 11.17 -11.28 -13.37
N LYS A 128 11.99 -10.66 -12.53
CA LYS A 128 13.22 -11.30 -12.02
C LYS A 128 12.92 -12.59 -11.26
N GLY A 129 11.86 -12.61 -10.46
CA GLY A 129 11.40 -13.83 -9.79
C GLY A 129 10.97 -14.92 -10.77
N ALA A 130 10.45 -14.55 -11.93
CA ALA A 130 10.04 -15.50 -12.98
C ALA A 130 11.22 -16.13 -13.74
N ILE A 131 12.41 -15.51 -13.73
CA ILE A 131 13.62 -16.02 -14.39
C ILE A 131 14.29 -17.12 -13.56
N VAL A 132 14.01 -17.20 -12.25
CA VAL A 132 14.59 -18.22 -11.36
C VAL A 132 13.99 -19.59 -11.69
N SER A 133 14.83 -20.57 -12.02
CA SER A 133 14.42 -21.92 -12.47
C SER A 133 13.57 -22.72 -11.48
N ASN A 134 13.50 -22.30 -10.21
CA ASN A 134 12.61 -22.86 -9.20
C ASN A 134 12.02 -21.69 -8.40
N PRO A 135 11.02 -20.98 -8.94
CA PRO A 135 10.45 -19.86 -8.24
C PRO A 135 9.69 -20.43 -7.03
N ALA A 136 10.00 -19.95 -5.84
CA ALA A 136 9.35 -20.40 -4.61
C ALA A 136 7.93 -19.82 -4.53
N VAL A 137 7.05 -20.25 -5.43
CA VAL A 137 5.66 -19.78 -5.51
C VAL A 137 4.74 -20.89 -5.04
N TYR A 138 3.77 -20.53 -4.21
CA TYR A 138 2.79 -21.46 -3.66
C TYR A 138 1.92 -22.14 -4.73
N ALA A 139 1.73 -21.50 -5.88
CA ALA A 139 1.07 -22.09 -7.03
C ALA A 139 2.07 -22.20 -8.18
N SER A 140 2.50 -23.44 -8.45
CA SER A 140 3.27 -23.78 -9.65
C SER A 140 2.44 -23.42 -10.88
N GLY A 141 2.87 -22.40 -11.64
CA GLY A 141 2.18 -21.94 -12.85
C GLY A 141 1.57 -20.53 -12.79
N VAL A 142 1.73 -19.77 -11.70
CA VAL A 142 1.33 -18.35 -11.68
C VAL A 142 2.10 -17.55 -12.73
N TYR A 143 3.40 -17.80 -12.85
CA TYR A 143 4.23 -17.18 -13.88
C TYR A 143 3.87 -17.70 -15.27
N ASP A 144 3.73 -19.02 -15.46
CA ASP A 144 3.40 -19.61 -16.77
C ASP A 144 2.05 -19.13 -17.33
N ARG A 145 1.10 -18.74 -16.46
CA ARG A 145 -0.19 -18.20 -16.86
C ARG A 145 -0.12 -16.75 -17.34
N HIS A 146 0.74 -15.92 -16.75
CA HIS A 146 0.76 -14.47 -16.99
C HIS A 146 1.96 -13.99 -17.83
N LEU A 147 3.02 -14.80 -17.93
CA LEU A 147 4.19 -14.51 -18.77
C LEU A 147 3.88 -14.42 -20.27
N PRO A 148 3.05 -15.30 -20.87
CA PRO A 148 2.78 -15.25 -22.32
C PRO A 148 2.19 -13.91 -22.75
N ASP A 149 1.18 -13.41 -22.02
CA ASP A 149 0.54 -12.12 -22.31
C ASP A 149 1.53 -10.95 -22.18
N ILE A 150 2.42 -11.01 -21.19
CA ILE A 150 3.47 -10.00 -21.00
C ILE A 150 4.47 -10.01 -22.16
N ILE A 151 4.87 -11.20 -22.63
CA ILE A 151 5.81 -11.35 -23.75
C ILE A 151 5.16 -10.82 -25.03
N GLU A 152 3.91 -11.16 -25.30
CA GLU A 152 3.17 -10.66 -26.47
C GLU A 152 3.12 -9.12 -26.46
N LEU A 153 2.76 -8.52 -25.32
CA LEU A 153 2.75 -7.05 -25.19
C LEU A 153 4.15 -6.45 -25.39
N ALA A 154 5.21 -7.09 -24.87
CA ALA A 154 6.58 -6.64 -25.05
C ALA A 154 7.05 -6.71 -26.51
N GLU A 155 6.67 -7.77 -27.23
CA GLU A 155 6.96 -7.93 -28.67
C GLU A 155 6.21 -6.90 -29.52
N ILE A 156 4.93 -6.63 -29.21
CA ILE A 156 4.14 -5.57 -29.87
C ILE A 156 4.78 -4.20 -29.63
N ILE A 157 5.19 -3.90 -28.39
CA ILE A 157 5.86 -2.64 -28.06
C ILE A 157 7.19 -2.51 -28.81
N SER A 158 8.02 -3.57 -28.81
CA SER A 158 9.32 -3.58 -29.49
C SER A 158 9.18 -3.41 -31.01
N SER A 159 8.22 -4.10 -31.62
CA SER A 159 7.96 -4.02 -33.07
C SER A 159 7.39 -2.67 -33.52
N ARG A 160 6.58 -2.00 -32.68
CA ARG A 160 6.10 -0.63 -32.97
C ARG A 160 7.20 0.42 -32.77
N LYS A 161 7.92 0.37 -31.64
CA LYS A 161 8.97 1.33 -31.31
C LYS A 161 10.17 1.22 -32.28
N GLY A 162 10.46 0.01 -32.76
CA GLY A 162 11.46 -0.25 -33.80
C GLY A 162 11.07 0.28 -35.19
N LYS A 163 9.77 0.40 -35.51
CA LYS A 163 9.29 1.02 -36.75
C LYS A 163 9.35 2.55 -36.69
N GLU A 164 9.07 3.15 -35.53
CA GLU A 164 9.18 4.60 -35.32
C GLU A 164 10.64 5.09 -35.32
N THR A 165 11.58 4.29 -34.82
CA THR A 165 13.03 4.64 -34.83
C THR A 165 13.72 4.45 -36.18
N ASN A 166 13.13 3.68 -37.09
CA ASN A 166 13.69 3.46 -38.45
C ASN A 166 13.06 4.40 -39.51
N HIS A 167 12.09 5.24 -39.14
CA HIS A 167 11.40 6.18 -40.03
C HIS A 167 11.46 7.64 -39.55
N GLY A 168 12.36 7.95 -38.60
CA GLY A 168 12.75 9.32 -38.24
C GLY A 168 14.20 9.57 -38.65
#